data_AF-A0A839NJM4-F1
#
_entry.id   AF-A0A839NJM4-F1
#
_cell.length_a   1.000
_cell.length_b   1.000
_cell.length_c   1.000
_cell.angle_alpha   90.00
_cell.angle_beta   90.00
_cell.angle_gamma   90.00
#
_symmetry.space_group_name_H-M   'P 1'
#
loop_
_entity.id
_entity.type
_entity.pdbx_description
1 polymer ?
#
loop_
_entity_poly.entity_id
_entity_poly.type
_entity_poly.pdbx_seq_one_letter_code
_entity_poly.pdbx_strand_id
1 'polypeptide(L)'
;MRKVALLTMALSAATLYACNNTPQEKAEKAMEQTEEKAMDAATDAEKASDKAANIDMEKTVYSNMAAANAAVAKIAMPALSNSKAKELASDLGKSIVDRINAKTNDDIVEAEKDIIEDRTDVEKAFLEKKISAQDKDHILKYGDDCLAAARGAV
;
A
#
# COMPACT_ATOMS: atom_id res chain seq x y z
N MET A 1 -3.73 43.87 -68.84
CA MET A 1 -5.19 43.76 -69.00
C MET A 1 -5.66 42.47 -68.35
N ARG A 2 -6.64 42.58 -67.43
CA ARG A 2 -7.58 41.53 -66.94
C ARG A 2 -6.97 40.35 -66.16
N LYS A 3 -7.57 39.71 -65.14
CA LYS A 3 -8.75 39.84 -64.25
C LYS A 3 -8.58 38.63 -63.28
N VAL A 4 -8.43 38.80 -61.97
CA VAL A 4 -9.47 38.61 -60.93
C VAL A 4 -10.31 37.31 -61.05
N ALA A 5 -10.03 36.38 -60.12
CA ALA A 5 -10.93 35.59 -59.26
C ALA A 5 -11.92 34.53 -59.80
N LEU A 6 -12.02 33.46 -58.96
CA LEU A 6 -13.20 32.68 -58.57
C LEU A 6 -13.85 31.69 -59.56
N LEU A 7 -13.93 30.41 -59.14
CA LEU A 7 -15.10 29.49 -59.10
C LEU A 7 -14.55 28.04 -59.11
N THR A 8 -14.57 27.29 -58.01
CA THR A 8 -15.64 26.37 -57.57
C THR A 8 -16.19 25.40 -58.62
N MET A 9 -16.49 24.18 -58.14
CA MET A 9 -17.26 23.10 -58.75
C MET A 9 -16.55 22.22 -59.80
N ALA A 10 -16.04 21.08 -59.33
CA ALA A 10 -16.23 19.81 -60.01
C ALA A 10 -16.48 18.70 -58.98
N LEU A 11 -17.51 18.91 -58.17
CA LEU A 11 -18.21 17.86 -57.43
C LEU A 11 -19.40 17.46 -58.32
N SER A 12 -19.33 16.32 -59.00
CA SER A 12 -20.43 15.57 -59.67
C SER A 12 -19.78 14.59 -60.65
N ALA A 13 -20.13 13.33 -60.79
CA ALA A 13 -21.19 12.53 -60.22
C ALA A 13 -20.77 11.08 -60.48
N ALA A 14 -20.61 10.29 -59.43
CA ALA A 14 -20.54 8.83 -59.54
C ALA A 14 -21.25 8.21 -58.34
N THR A 15 -22.47 8.68 -58.10
CA THR A 15 -23.47 7.93 -57.36
C THR A 15 -24.53 7.53 -58.37
N LEU A 16 -24.65 6.22 -58.58
CA LEU A 16 -25.90 5.47 -58.70
C LEU A 16 -25.54 4.07 -59.20
N TYR A 17 -25.17 3.17 -58.28
CA TYR A 17 -25.63 1.77 -58.29
C TYR A 17 -25.17 1.07 -57.00
N ALA A 18 -26.01 1.12 -55.96
CA ALA A 18 -26.24 0.05 -54.97
C ALA A 18 -26.91 0.65 -53.72
N CYS A 19 -28.12 0.18 -53.42
CA CYS A 19 -28.72 0.32 -52.11
C CYS A 19 -27.84 -0.35 -51.03
N ASN A 20 -27.85 0.23 -49.84
CA ASN A 20 -27.24 -0.19 -48.55
C ASN A 20 -25.76 0.18 -48.27
N ASN A 21 -25.62 1.22 -47.44
CA ASN A 21 -24.41 1.73 -46.76
C ASN A 21 -23.41 2.44 -47.67
N THR A 22 -23.45 3.77 -47.64
CA THR A 22 -22.48 4.61 -48.36
C THR A 22 -21.04 4.32 -47.87
N PRO A 23 -20.00 4.51 -48.72
CA PRO A 23 -18.61 4.36 -48.30
C PRO A 23 -18.23 5.23 -47.08
N GLN A 24 -18.90 6.37 -46.92
CA GLN A 24 -18.77 7.26 -45.76
C GLN A 24 -19.34 6.64 -44.48
N GLU A 25 -20.55 6.09 -44.50
CA GLU A 25 -21.12 5.39 -43.32
C GLU A 25 -20.32 4.14 -42.93
N LYS A 26 -19.72 3.44 -43.90
CA LYS A 26 -18.82 2.31 -43.60
C LYS A 26 -17.51 2.77 -42.98
N ALA A 27 -16.97 3.91 -43.42
CA ALA A 27 -15.78 4.50 -42.85
C ALA A 27 -16.05 5.03 -41.43
N GLU A 28 -17.20 5.66 -41.20
CA GLU A 28 -17.63 6.15 -39.89
C GLU A 28 -17.82 5.01 -38.89
N LYS A 29 -18.53 3.93 -39.27
CA LYS A 29 -18.64 2.73 -38.43
C LYS A 29 -17.31 2.04 -38.17
N ALA A 30 -16.41 2.00 -39.16
CA ALA A 30 -15.08 1.41 -38.97
C ALA A 30 -14.22 2.28 -38.04
N MET A 31 -14.40 3.59 -38.09
CA MET A 31 -13.74 4.54 -37.20
C MET A 31 -14.28 4.40 -35.77
N GLU A 32 -15.60 4.37 -35.58
CA GLU A 32 -16.23 4.11 -34.27
C GLU A 32 -15.77 2.78 -33.66
N GLN A 33 -15.75 1.69 -34.44
CA GLN A 33 -15.26 0.39 -33.95
C GLN A 33 -13.76 0.38 -33.63
N THR A 34 -12.97 1.23 -34.30
CA THR A 34 -11.54 1.35 -34.01
C THR A 34 -11.32 2.17 -32.75
N GLU A 35 -12.11 3.23 -32.55
CA GLU A 35 -12.10 4.05 -31.35
C GLU A 35 -12.57 3.25 -30.12
N GLU A 36 -13.64 2.46 -30.25
CA GLU A 36 -14.13 1.56 -29.21
C GLU A 36 -13.07 0.52 -28.81
N LYS A 37 -12.43 -0.14 -29.80
CA LYS A 37 -11.33 -1.08 -29.54
C LYS A 37 -10.10 -0.42 -28.92
N ALA A 38 -9.81 0.83 -29.28
CA ALA A 38 -8.70 1.58 -28.71
C ALA A 38 -9.00 1.98 -27.25
N MET A 39 -10.23 2.38 -26.95
CA MET A 39 -10.70 2.64 -25.58
C MET A 39 -10.69 1.39 -24.72
N ASP A 40 -11.15 0.25 -25.24
CA ASP A 40 -11.12 -1.03 -24.53
C ASP A 40 -9.68 -1.45 -24.22
N ALA A 41 -8.78 -1.36 -25.21
CA ALA A 41 -7.37 -1.68 -25.02
C ALA A 41 -6.67 -0.73 -24.02
N ALA A 42 -7.02 0.56 -24.03
CA ALA A 42 -6.52 1.53 -23.07
C ALA A 42 -7.01 1.22 -21.65
N THR A 43 -8.30 0.89 -21.50
CA THR A 43 -8.90 0.50 -20.22
C THR A 43 -8.29 -0.79 -19.67
N ASP A 44 -8.03 -1.77 -20.53
CA ASP A 44 -7.39 -3.02 -20.13
C ASP A 44 -5.90 -2.82 -19.78
N ALA A 45 -5.21 -1.92 -20.48
CA ALA A 45 -3.84 -1.53 -20.14
C ALA A 45 -3.77 -0.78 -18.79
N GLU A 46 -4.72 0.13 -18.51
CA GLU A 46 -4.84 0.80 -17.20
C GLU A 46 -5.09 -0.20 -16.08
N LYS A 47 -6.05 -1.12 -16.25
CA LYS A 47 -6.31 -2.18 -15.25
C LYS A 47 -5.09 -3.08 -15.02
N ALA A 48 -4.36 -3.43 -16.08
CA ALA A 48 -3.14 -4.23 -15.97
C ALA A 48 -2.02 -3.46 -15.25
N SER A 49 -1.88 -2.16 -15.55
CA SER A 49 -0.92 -1.24 -14.92
C SER A 49 -1.22 -1.07 -13.43
N ASP A 50 -2.48 -0.78 -13.07
CA ASP A 50 -2.90 -0.64 -11.67
C ASP A 50 -2.69 -1.93 -10.89
N LYS A 51 -2.99 -3.08 -11.51
CA LYS A 51 -2.72 -4.39 -10.90
C LYS A 51 -1.22 -4.62 -10.68
N ALA A 52 -0.38 -4.27 -11.65
CA ALA A 52 1.07 -4.41 -11.52
C ALA A 52 1.64 -3.47 -10.43
N ALA A 53 1.18 -2.22 -10.38
CA ALA A 53 1.56 -1.25 -9.37
C ALA A 53 1.14 -1.69 -7.96
N ASN A 54 -0.07 -2.24 -7.81
CA ASN A 54 -0.54 -2.78 -6.53
C ASN A 54 0.26 -4.00 -6.08
N ILE A 55 0.63 -4.91 -6.99
CA ILE A 55 1.49 -6.07 -6.66
C ILE A 55 2.87 -5.60 -6.18
N ASP A 56 3.46 -4.59 -6.81
CA ASP A 56 4.77 -4.07 -6.42
C ASP A 56 4.72 -3.36 -5.06
N MET A 57 3.65 -2.61 -4.81
CA MET A 57 3.38 -1.99 -3.52
C MET A 57 3.21 -3.02 -2.41
N GLU A 58 2.36 -4.05 -2.61
CA GLU A 58 2.17 -5.14 -1.66
C GLU A 58 3.49 -5.86 -1.37
N LYS A 59 4.28 -6.16 -2.41
CA LYS A 59 5.59 -6.82 -2.27
C LYS A 59 6.55 -5.99 -1.43
N THR A 60 6.57 -4.67 -1.64
CA THR A 60 7.40 -3.74 -0.86
C THR A 60 6.94 -3.71 0.60
N VAL A 61 5.64 -3.62 0.87
CA VAL A 61 5.08 -3.65 2.22
C VAL A 61 5.46 -4.95 2.93
N TYR A 62 5.24 -6.11 2.32
CA TYR A 62 5.60 -7.40 2.92
C TYR A 62 7.11 -7.56 3.14
N SER A 63 7.94 -7.06 2.22
CA SER A 63 9.40 -7.03 2.38
C SER A 63 9.80 -6.19 3.59
N ASN A 64 9.20 -5.01 3.75
CA ASN A 64 9.45 -4.11 4.86
C ASN A 64 9.01 -4.72 6.21
N MET A 65 7.85 -5.37 6.26
CA MET A 65 7.38 -6.11 7.44
C MET A 65 8.37 -7.24 7.82
N ALA A 66 8.85 -8.00 6.83
CA ALA A 66 9.80 -9.08 7.07
C ALA A 66 11.16 -8.55 7.59
N ALA A 67 11.65 -7.45 7.01
CA ALA A 67 12.89 -6.80 7.46
C ALA A 67 12.77 -6.28 8.89
N ALA A 68 11.66 -5.61 9.22
CA ALA A 68 11.38 -5.12 10.56
C ALA A 68 11.29 -6.26 11.59
N ASN A 69 10.56 -7.33 11.30
CA ASN A 69 10.50 -8.52 12.16
C ASN A 69 11.88 -9.16 12.37
N ALA A 70 12.68 -9.28 11.30
CA ALA A 70 14.02 -9.83 11.39
C ALA A 70 14.98 -8.94 12.20
N ALA A 71 14.77 -7.62 12.19
CA ALA A 71 15.52 -6.68 13.02
C ALA A 71 15.14 -6.81 14.50
N VAL A 72 13.83 -6.86 14.80
CA VAL A 72 13.31 -7.05 16.16
C VAL A 72 13.77 -8.39 16.75
N ALA A 73 13.76 -9.47 15.97
CA ALA A 73 14.21 -10.79 16.42
C ALA A 73 15.70 -10.84 16.86
N LYS A 74 16.51 -9.85 16.48
CA LYS A 74 17.91 -9.72 16.92
C LYS A 74 18.04 -9.04 18.27
N ILE A 75 16.98 -8.38 18.75
CA ILE A 75 16.96 -7.73 20.05
C ILE A 75 16.74 -8.82 21.10
N ALA A 76 17.77 -9.08 21.90
CA ALA A 76 17.70 -10.09 22.95
C ALA A 76 16.79 -9.59 24.10
N MET A 77 15.89 -10.47 24.56
CA MET A 77 15.12 -10.20 25.77
C MET A 77 16.06 -10.02 26.97
N PRO A 78 15.89 -8.97 27.79
CA PRO A 78 16.77 -8.71 28.91
C PRO A 78 16.68 -9.81 29.97
N ALA A 79 17.73 -9.93 30.78
CA ALA A 79 17.65 -10.74 32.01
C ALA A 79 16.74 -10.02 33.02
N LEU A 80 15.69 -10.72 33.45
CA LEU A 80 14.63 -10.19 34.31
C LEU A 80 14.51 -11.02 35.59
N SER A 81 14.24 -10.34 36.70
CA SER A 81 14.36 -10.90 38.05
C SER A 81 13.29 -11.94 38.39
N ASN A 82 12.11 -11.87 37.78
CA ASN A 82 10.98 -12.71 38.12
C ASN A 82 10.06 -13.00 36.92
N SER A 83 9.07 -13.88 37.11
CA SER A 83 8.14 -14.29 36.06
C SER A 83 7.24 -13.16 35.57
N LYS A 84 6.78 -12.27 36.46
CA LYS A 84 5.91 -11.15 36.06
C LYS A 84 6.66 -10.14 35.19
N ALA A 85 7.92 -9.86 35.50
CA ALA A 85 8.76 -9.03 34.65
C ALA A 85 8.91 -9.63 33.23
N LYS A 86 9.13 -10.95 33.14
CA LYS A 86 9.24 -11.66 31.85
C LYS A 86 7.94 -11.64 31.05
N GLU A 87 6.81 -11.83 31.73
CA GLU A 87 5.47 -11.73 31.14
C GLU A 87 5.27 -10.35 30.51
N LEU A 88 5.47 -9.27 31.28
CA LEU A 88 5.32 -7.89 30.80
C LEU A 88 6.26 -7.56 29.63
N ALA A 89 7.50 -8.05 29.66
CA ALA A 89 8.44 -7.88 28.54
C ALA A 89 7.97 -8.61 27.27
N SER A 90 7.40 -9.81 27.44
CA SER A 90 6.89 -10.62 26.35
C SER A 90 5.63 -9.99 25.74
N ASP A 91 4.72 -9.48 26.56
CA ASP A 91 3.48 -8.82 26.12
C ASP A 91 3.82 -7.58 25.29
N LEU A 92 4.68 -6.70 25.83
CA LEU A 92 5.15 -5.51 25.11
C LEU A 92 5.85 -5.87 23.79
N GLY A 93 6.71 -6.89 23.80
CA GLY A 93 7.38 -7.36 22.59
C GLY A 93 6.40 -7.90 21.54
N LYS A 94 5.35 -8.60 21.98
CA LYS A 94 4.30 -9.12 21.10
C LYS A 94 3.50 -7.98 20.48
N SER A 95 3.05 -7.00 21.25
CA SER A 95 2.31 -5.84 20.73
C SER A 95 3.11 -5.04 19.69
N ILE A 96 4.43 -4.95 19.86
CA ILE A 96 5.32 -4.36 18.84
C ILE A 96 5.36 -5.19 17.56
N VAL A 97 5.44 -6.52 17.66
CA VAL A 97 5.39 -7.42 16.50
C VAL A 97 4.03 -7.35 15.81
N ASP A 98 2.94 -7.29 16.57
CA ASP A 98 1.59 -7.15 16.04
C ASP A 98 1.45 -5.82 15.30
N ARG A 99 2.03 -4.73 15.82
CA ARG A 99 2.09 -3.43 15.14
C ARG A 99 2.89 -3.45 13.82
N ILE A 100 3.97 -4.23 13.74
CA ILE A 100 4.73 -4.43 12.50
C ILE A 100 3.90 -5.22 11.49
N ASN A 101 3.11 -6.18 11.98
CA ASN A 101 2.34 -7.09 11.15
C ASN A 101 0.94 -6.59 10.78
N ALA A 102 0.51 -5.47 11.36
CA ALA A 102 -0.75 -4.80 11.11
C ALA A 102 -0.89 -4.43 9.61
N LYS A 103 -2.04 -4.76 9.01
CA LYS A 103 -2.29 -4.57 7.57
C LYS A 103 -3.27 -3.45 7.28
N THR A 104 -4.08 -3.09 8.28
CA THR A 104 -5.06 -2.00 8.18
C THR A 104 -4.72 -0.88 9.16
N ASN A 105 -5.25 0.32 8.91
CA ASN A 105 -5.09 1.44 9.83
C ASN A 105 -5.72 1.15 11.20
N ASP A 106 -6.81 0.37 11.23
CA ASP A 106 -7.47 -0.01 12.48
C ASP A 106 -6.57 -0.95 13.30
N ASP A 107 -5.97 -1.97 12.67
CA ASP A 107 -5.00 -2.87 13.32
C ASP A 107 -3.78 -2.09 13.84
N ILE A 108 -3.33 -1.09 13.08
CA ILE A 108 -2.22 -0.21 13.46
C ILE A 108 -2.57 0.57 14.74
N VAL A 109 -3.75 1.16 14.79
CA VAL A 109 -4.21 1.96 15.92
C VAL A 109 -4.46 1.08 17.15
N GLU A 110 -4.99 -0.13 16.96
CA GLU A 110 -5.19 -1.11 18.03
C GLU A 110 -3.84 -1.53 18.64
N ALA A 111 -2.90 -1.97 17.80
CA ALA A 111 -1.57 -2.37 18.28
C ALA A 111 -0.79 -1.20 18.94
N GLU A 112 -0.99 0.04 18.50
CA GLU A 112 -0.42 1.22 19.17
C GLU A 112 -1.02 1.46 20.56
N LYS A 113 -2.32 1.20 20.75
CA LYS A 113 -2.95 1.25 22.07
C LYS A 113 -2.40 0.16 22.98
N ASP A 114 -2.27 -1.06 22.47
CA ASP A 114 -1.74 -2.19 23.24
C ASP A 114 -0.31 -1.91 23.71
N ILE A 115 0.56 -1.35 22.85
CA ILE A 115 1.91 -0.92 23.25
C ILE A 115 1.85 0.12 24.40
N ILE A 116 0.93 1.07 24.34
CA ILE A 116 0.78 2.09 25.40
C ILE A 116 0.27 1.45 26.70
N GLU A 117 -0.69 0.54 26.60
CA GLU A 117 -1.23 -0.21 27.73
C GLU A 117 -0.16 -1.08 28.39
N ASP A 118 0.59 -1.85 27.62
CA ASP A 118 1.68 -2.70 28.12
C ASP A 118 2.76 -1.89 28.85
N ARG A 119 3.14 -0.71 28.32
CA ARG A 119 4.08 0.20 29.00
C ARG A 119 3.49 0.74 30.31
N THR A 120 2.19 1.02 30.32
CA THR A 120 1.47 1.47 31.52
C THR A 120 1.41 0.36 32.56
N ASP A 121 1.21 -0.90 32.13
CA ASP A 121 1.20 -2.07 33.00
C ASP A 121 2.57 -2.37 33.62
N VAL A 122 3.67 -2.09 32.90
CA VAL A 122 5.02 -2.11 33.46
C VAL A 122 5.18 -1.08 34.58
N GLU A 123 4.75 0.17 34.36
CA GLU A 123 4.80 1.22 35.39
C GLU A 123 3.92 0.86 36.59
N LYS A 124 2.71 0.35 36.34
CA LYS A 124 1.79 -0.09 37.40
C LYS A 124 2.38 -1.24 38.21
N ALA A 125 2.96 -2.25 37.56
CA ALA A 125 3.61 -3.37 38.24
C ALA A 125 4.79 -2.91 39.10
N PHE A 126 5.53 -1.88 38.66
CA PHE A 126 6.57 -1.25 39.47
C PHE A 126 6.00 -0.54 40.70
N LEU A 127 4.96 0.29 40.53
CA LEU A 127 4.29 0.98 41.63
C LEU A 127 3.68 0.02 42.65
N GLU A 128 3.16 -1.10 42.19
CA GLU A 128 2.63 -2.21 43.00
C GLU A 128 3.73 -3.11 43.60
N LYS A 129 5.01 -2.80 43.36
CA LYS A 129 6.19 -3.55 43.83
C LYS A 129 6.23 -5.01 43.36
N LYS A 130 5.58 -5.32 42.24
CA LYS A 130 5.60 -6.65 41.60
C LYS A 130 6.87 -6.89 40.77
N ILE A 131 7.52 -5.81 40.33
CA ILE A 131 8.81 -5.83 39.64
C ILE A 131 9.76 -4.81 40.27
N SER A 132 11.07 -5.00 40.07
CA SER A 132 12.07 -4.04 40.53
C SER A 132 12.16 -2.82 39.61
N ALA A 133 12.77 -1.72 40.09
CA ALA A 133 13.09 -0.57 39.24
C ALA A 133 13.98 -0.96 38.05
N GLN A 134 14.94 -1.87 38.28
CA GLN A 134 15.82 -2.36 37.23
C GLN A 134 15.07 -3.17 36.17
N ASP A 135 14.12 -4.03 36.57
CA ASP A 135 13.28 -4.75 35.61
C ASP A 135 12.46 -3.77 34.77
N LYS A 136 11.85 -2.76 35.41
CA LYS A 136 11.09 -1.72 34.73
C LYS A 136 11.93 -1.06 33.63
N ASP A 137 13.11 -0.57 33.99
CA ASP A 137 14.00 0.12 33.07
C ASP A 137 14.48 -0.80 31.93
N HIS A 138 14.78 -2.06 32.24
CA HIS A 138 15.16 -3.06 31.23
C HIS A 138 14.01 -3.37 30.26
N ILE A 139 12.79 -3.52 30.74
CA ILE A 139 11.61 -3.81 29.90
C ILE A 139 11.30 -2.64 28.98
N LEU A 140 11.25 -1.41 29.52
CA LEU A 140 10.95 -0.23 28.73
C LEU A 140 12.02 0.02 27.67
N LYS A 141 13.30 -0.15 28.03
CA LYS A 141 14.41 -0.06 27.09
C LYS A 141 14.33 -1.13 26.01
N TYR A 142 14.00 -2.38 26.38
CA TYR A 142 13.79 -3.46 25.40
C TYR A 142 12.69 -3.10 24.39
N GLY A 143 11.57 -2.53 24.84
CA GLY A 143 10.52 -2.04 23.95
C GLY A 143 10.99 -0.93 23.01
N ASP A 144 11.74 0.05 23.54
CA ASP A 144 12.30 1.14 22.72
C ASP A 144 13.33 0.63 21.70
N ASP A 145 14.19 -0.31 22.09
CA ASP A 145 15.19 -0.93 21.22
C ASP A 145 14.51 -1.73 20.08
N CYS A 146 13.43 -2.46 20.38
CA CYS A 146 12.60 -3.15 19.38
C CYS A 146 11.95 -2.17 18.39
N LEU A 147 11.35 -1.08 18.88
CA LEU A 147 10.74 -0.05 18.03
C LEU A 147 11.78 0.65 17.15
N ALA A 148 12.96 0.95 17.71
CA ALA A 148 14.05 1.55 16.96
C ALA A 148 14.59 0.59 15.88
N ALA A 149 14.73 -0.70 16.20
CA ALA A 149 15.16 -1.72 15.25
C ALA A 149 14.16 -1.88 14.09
N ALA A 150 12.86 -1.92 14.40
CA ALA A 150 11.81 -2.01 13.39
C ALA A 150 11.83 -0.81 12.43
N ARG A 151 11.96 0.41 12.97
CA ARG A 151 12.02 1.65 12.18
C ARG A 151 13.27 1.78 11.32
N GLY A 152 14.42 1.31 11.81
CA GLY A 152 15.69 1.38 11.09
C GLY A 152 15.85 0.32 9.99
N ALA A 153 14.92 -0.65 9.90
CA ALA A 153 14.98 -1.75 8.94
C ALA A 153 14.25 -1.48 7.62
N VAL A 154 13.46 -0.40 7.55
CA VAL A 154 12.57 -0.03 6.44
C VAL A 154 12.98 1.27 5.76
#